data_AF-R6FTY7-F1
#
_entry.id   AF-R6FTY7-F1
#
_cell.length_a   1.000
_cell.length_b   1.000
_cell.length_c   1.000
_cell.angle_alpha   90.00
_cell.angle_beta   90.00
_cell.angle_gamma   90.00
#
_symmetry.space_group_name_H-M   'P 1'
#
loop_
_entity.id
_entity.type
_entity.pdbx_description
1 polymer ?
#
loop_
_entity_poly.entity_id
_entity_poly.type
_entity_poly.pdbx_seq_one_letter_code
_entity_poly.pdbx_strand_id
1 'polypeptide(L)'
;MAISSIEHRGYFYEIFDARGKKAKTIPDYIGELLGWSDRFFIVMKGSYYDTYDEQGKKIKSIPTFIGNFVSICADQFIVRKGSYLDTYDAWGKKISTRAAR
;
A
#
# COMPACT_ATOMS: atom_id res chain seq x y z
N MET A 1 9.21 12.72 -1.37
CA MET A 1 10.38 11.80 -1.43
C MET A 1 9.91 10.54 -2.15
N ALA A 2 10.79 9.80 -2.84
CA ALA A 2 10.37 8.56 -3.50
C ALA A 2 10.83 7.36 -2.69
N ILE A 3 9.93 6.41 -2.41
CA ILE A 3 10.28 5.12 -1.80
C ILE A 3 11.06 4.30 -2.85
N SER A 4 12.21 3.76 -2.48
CA SER A 4 12.93 2.78 -3.29
C SER A 4 12.68 1.36 -2.82
N SER A 5 12.77 1.13 -1.50
CA SER A 5 12.51 -0.14 -0.87
C SER A 5 11.89 0.04 0.51
N ILE A 6 11.16 -0.99 0.94
CA ILE A 6 10.73 -1.16 2.32
C ILE A 6 11.22 -2.54 2.77
N GLU A 7 11.95 -2.57 3.87
CA GLU A 7 12.53 -3.80 4.42
C GLU A 7 11.93 -4.11 5.78
N HIS A 8 11.50 -5.36 6.00
CA HIS A 8 11.08 -5.82 7.32
C HIS A 8 12.30 -6.34 8.09
N ARG A 9 12.61 -5.72 9.24
CA ARG A 9 13.75 -6.06 10.09
C ARG A 9 13.30 -6.12 11.55
N GLY A 10 13.21 -7.32 12.10
CA GLY A 10 12.73 -7.54 13.46
C GLY A 10 11.27 -7.11 13.59
N TYR A 11 11.00 -6.11 14.43
CA TYR A 11 9.66 -5.57 14.71
C TYR A 11 9.34 -4.28 13.94
N PHE A 12 10.09 -4.00 12.86
CA PHE A 12 10.01 -2.74 12.16
C PHE A 12 10.03 -2.90 10.64
N TYR A 13 9.34 -1.99 9.96
CA TYR A 13 9.57 -1.67 8.57
C TYR A 13 10.51 -0.47 8.47
N GLU A 14 11.59 -0.63 7.71
CA GLU A 14 12.51 0.44 7.35
C GLU A 14 12.25 0.90 5.91
N ILE A 15 11.96 2.20 5.74
CA ILE A 15 11.67 2.81 4.44
C ILE A 15 12.92 3.51 3.95
N PHE A 16 13.34 3.19 2.74
CA PHE A 16 14.50 3.80 2.09
C PHE A 16 14.06 4.70 0.93
N ASP A 17 14.75 5.82 0.77
CA ASP A 17 14.52 6.75 -0.33
C ASP A 17 15.25 6.31 -1.61
N ALA A 18 14.99 7.00 -2.73
CA ALA A 18 15.65 6.75 -4.02
C ALA A 18 17.18 6.86 -4.01
N ARG A 19 17.80 7.41 -2.95
CA ARG A 19 19.27 7.47 -2.78
C ARG A 19 19.80 6.33 -1.89
N GLY A 20 18.94 5.40 -1.48
CA GLY A 20 19.26 4.32 -0.55
C GLY A 20 19.40 4.79 0.90
N LYS A 21 19.02 6.03 1.21
CA LYS A 21 19.06 6.54 2.60
C LYS A 21 17.80 6.10 3.32
N LYS A 22 17.96 5.58 4.55
CA LYS A 22 16.83 5.30 5.43
C LYS A 22 16.09 6.60 5.76
N ALA A 23 14.84 6.68 5.33
CA ALA A 23 13.97 7.82 5.55
C ALA A 23 13.13 7.67 6.82
N LYS A 24 12.66 6.45 7.12
CA LYS A 24 11.79 6.19 8.27
C LYS A 24 11.95 4.76 8.80
N THR A 25 11.65 4.60 10.08
CA THR A 25 11.43 3.31 10.73
C THR A 25 10.04 3.34 11.35
N ILE A 26 9.23 2.32 11.10
CA ILE A 26 7.85 2.22 11.58
C ILE A 26 7.66 0.85 12.23
N PRO A 27 6.98 0.74 13.39
CA PRO A 27 6.66 -0.55 13.98
C PRO A 27 5.81 -1.42 13.05
N ASP A 28 6.02 -2.73 13.05
CA ASP A 28 5.30 -3.67 12.19
C ASP A 28 3.87 -4.00 12.66
N TYR A 29 3.49 -3.63 13.89
CA TYR A 29 2.10 -3.75 14.39
C TYR A 29 1.08 -2.92 13.57
N ILE A 30 1.56 -2.09 12.63
CA ILE A 30 0.73 -1.42 11.64
C ILE A 30 0.04 -2.40 10.68
N GLY A 31 0.57 -3.61 10.49
CA GLY A 31 0.02 -4.62 9.59
C GLY A 31 1.08 -5.28 8.70
N GLU A 32 0.64 -6.24 7.90
CA GLU A 32 1.47 -6.95 6.92
C GLU A 32 1.66 -6.07 5.67
N LEU A 33 2.90 -5.82 5.24
CA LEU A 33 3.18 -5.08 4.01
C LEU A 33 2.74 -5.87 2.78
N LEU A 34 1.80 -5.31 2.00
CA LEU A 34 1.31 -5.93 0.76
C LEU A 34 2.10 -5.45 -0.47
N GLY A 35 2.57 -4.20 -0.46
CA GLY A 35 3.34 -3.62 -1.55
C GLY A 35 3.51 -2.11 -1.42
N TRP A 36 4.39 -1.55 -2.26
CA TRP A 36 4.66 -0.12 -2.33
C TRP A 36 4.85 0.34 -3.78
N SER A 37 4.54 1.61 -4.04
CA SER A 37 5.04 2.37 -5.18
C SER A 37 6.12 3.35 -4.72
N ASP A 38 6.56 4.24 -5.60
CA ASP A 38 7.41 5.37 -5.24
C ASP A 38 6.70 6.42 -4.37
N ARG A 39 5.35 6.42 -4.32
CA ARG A 39 4.55 7.45 -3.66
C ARG A 39 3.93 7.02 -2.33
N PHE A 40 3.55 5.75 -2.21
CA PHE A 40 2.82 5.25 -1.04
C PHE A 40 2.98 3.73 -0.89
N PHE A 41 2.65 3.20 0.27
CA PHE A 41 2.61 1.76 0.52
C PHE A 41 1.31 1.33 1.20
N ILE A 42 1.01 0.05 1.11
CA ILE A 42 -0.22 -0.55 1.65
C ILE A 42 0.16 -1.67 2.59
N VAL A 43 -0.48 -1.68 3.76
CA VAL A 43 -0.42 -2.79 4.71
C VAL A 43 -1.82 -3.36 4.95
N MET A 44 -1.90 -4.65 5.25
CA MET A 44 -3.12 -5.30 5.72
C MET A 44 -3.14 -5.36 7.24
N LYS A 45 -4.16 -4.76 7.86
CA LYS A 45 -4.38 -4.80 9.31
C LYS A 45 -5.79 -5.30 9.61
N GLY A 46 -5.89 -6.58 9.94
CA GLY A 46 -7.19 -7.24 10.11
C GLY A 46 -8.02 -7.10 8.82
N SER A 47 -9.22 -6.54 8.92
CA SER A 47 -10.14 -6.37 7.79
C SER A 47 -9.95 -5.05 7.02
N TYR A 48 -8.80 -4.39 7.13
CA TYR A 48 -8.52 -3.11 6.47
C TYR A 48 -7.20 -3.14 5.68
N TYR A 49 -7.21 -2.48 4.53
CA TYR A 49 -6.01 -1.98 3.86
C TYR A 49 -5.72 -0.57 4.38
N ASP A 50 -4.61 -0.43 5.08
CA ASP A 50 -4.12 0.87 5.52
C ASP A 50 -3.10 1.38 4.51
N THR A 51 -3.33 2.57 3.94
CA THR A 51 -2.42 3.24 3.01
C THR A 51 -1.57 4.25 3.76
N TYR A 52 -0.30 4.37 3.39
CA TYR A 52 0.69 5.25 4.03
C TYR A 52 1.50 5.99 2.98
N ASP A 53 1.78 7.28 3.22
CA ASP A 53 2.63 8.07 2.34
C ASP A 53 4.11 7.65 2.43
N GLU A 54 4.96 8.26 1.61
CA GLU A 54 6.39 7.94 1.58
C GLU A 54 7.12 8.22 2.91
N GLN A 55 6.53 9.02 3.79
CA GLN A 55 7.10 9.40 5.09
C GLN A 55 6.62 8.49 6.22
N GLY A 56 5.80 7.49 5.90
CA GLY A 56 5.23 6.58 6.89
C GLY A 56 4.03 7.13 7.63
N LYS A 57 3.39 8.19 7.12
CA LYS A 57 2.17 8.72 7.70
C LYS A 57 0.97 8.04 7.06
N LYS A 58 0.07 7.52 7.90
CA LYS A 58 -1.17 6.90 7.45
C LYS A 58 -2.05 7.91 6.70
N ILE A 59 -2.48 7.54 5.49
CA ILE A 59 -3.39 8.30 4.64
C ILE A 59 -4.84 7.87 4.91
N LYS A 60 -5.13 6.56 4.80
CA LYS A 60 -6.50 6.04 4.91
C LYS A 60 -6.54 4.60 5.45
N SER A 61 -7.64 4.22 6.09
CA SER A 61 -8.04 2.82 6.29
C SER A 61 -9.17 2.49 5.33
N ILE A 62 -9.02 1.44 4.53
CA ILE A 62 -9.98 1.03 3.49
C ILE A 62 -10.44 -0.40 3.80
N PRO A 63 -11.75 -0.65 3.97
CA PRO A 63 -12.23 -2.01 4.27
C PRO A 63 -11.91 -3.01 3.15
N THR A 64 -11.46 -4.20 3.51
CA THR A 64 -11.10 -5.29 2.57
C THR A 64 -12.27 -5.83 1.73
N PHE A 65 -13.53 -5.52 2.07
CA PHE A 65 -14.69 -5.92 1.26
C PHE A 65 -14.68 -5.31 -0.16
N ILE A 66 -13.81 -4.33 -0.43
CA ILE A 66 -13.59 -3.79 -1.78
C ILE A 66 -12.97 -4.82 -2.73
N GLY A 67 -12.32 -5.87 -2.22
CA GLY A 67 -11.67 -6.92 -3.01
C GLY A 67 -10.30 -7.28 -2.44
N ASN A 68 -9.68 -8.32 -3.00
CA ASN A 68 -8.34 -8.77 -2.59
C ASN A 68 -7.26 -7.97 -3.32
N PHE A 69 -6.25 -7.47 -2.60
CA PHE A 69 -5.10 -6.78 -3.19
C PHE A 69 -4.45 -7.60 -4.33
N VAL A 70 -4.10 -6.92 -5.43
CA VAL A 70 -3.43 -7.51 -6.60
C VAL A 70 -2.08 -6.88 -6.85
N SER A 71 -2.05 -5.55 -6.97
CA SER A 71 -0.83 -4.80 -7.30
C SER A 71 -0.96 -3.33 -6.97
N ILE A 72 0.17 -2.64 -6.90
CA ILE A 72 0.28 -1.20 -6.68
C ILE A 72 1.25 -0.58 -7.69
N CYS A 73 0.94 0.61 -8.19
CA CYS A 73 1.81 1.36 -9.11
C CYS A 73 1.44 2.85 -9.07
N ALA A 74 2.44 3.73 -9.14
CA ALA A 74 2.26 5.18 -9.08
C ALA A 74 1.38 5.60 -7.88
N ASP A 75 0.27 6.29 -8.11
CA ASP A 75 -0.69 6.74 -7.09
C ASP A 75 -1.90 5.81 -6.92
N GLN A 76 -1.84 4.60 -7.48
CA GLN A 76 -2.97 3.68 -7.56
C GLN A 76 -2.65 2.25 -7.08
N PHE A 77 -3.68 1.54 -6.66
CA PHE A 77 -3.63 0.11 -6.42
C PHE A 77 -4.84 -0.60 -7.00
N ILE A 78 -4.67 -1.89 -7.29
CA ILE A 78 -5.69 -2.74 -7.90
C ILE A 78 -6.10 -3.79 -6.88
N VAL A 79 -7.41 -4.01 -6.77
CA VAL A 79 -7.99 -5.14 -6.04
C VAL A 79 -8.83 -5.99 -6.98
N ARG A 80 -8.94 -7.29 -6.68
CA ARG A 80 -9.84 -8.22 -7.37
C ARG A 80 -11.11 -8.43 -6.55
N LYS A 81 -12.26 -8.13 -7.14
CA LYS A 81 -13.58 -8.38 -6.57
C LYS A 81 -14.38 -9.28 -7.51
N GLY A 82 -14.37 -10.59 -7.22
CA GLY A 82 -14.96 -11.60 -8.10
C GLY A 82 -14.32 -11.59 -9.49
N SER A 83 -15.12 -11.35 -10.52
CA SER A 83 -14.70 -11.28 -11.94
C SER A 83 -14.21 -9.90 -12.38
N TYR A 84 -13.97 -8.98 -11.46
CA TYR A 84 -13.56 -7.60 -11.76
C TYR A 84 -12.25 -7.24 -11.08
N LEU A 85 -11.50 -6.36 -11.74
CA LEU A 85 -10.36 -5.64 -11.20
C LEU A 85 -10.77 -4.18 -11.02
N ASP A 86 -10.74 -3.71 -9.78
CA ASP A 86 -11.06 -2.34 -9.41
C ASP A 86 -9.76 -1.59 -9.10
N THR A 87 -9.60 -0.41 -9.69
CA THR A 87 -8.45 0.47 -9.45
C THR A 87 -8.86 1.58 -8.50
N TYR A 88 -8.05 1.82 -7.48
CA TYR A 88 -8.26 2.82 -6.45
C TYR A 88 -7.03 3.72 -6.32
N ASP A 89 -7.22 4.98 -5.95
CA ASP A 89 -6.12 5.83 -5.49
C ASP A 89 -5.75 5.56 -4.03
N ALA A 90 -4.67 6.16 -3.54
CA ALA A 90 -4.21 6.02 -2.15
C ALA A 90 -5.23 6.49 -1.08
N TRP A 91 -6.24 7.29 -1.45
CA TRP A 91 -7.32 7.75 -0.55
C TRP A 91 -8.54 6.82 -0.55
N GLY A 92 -8.50 5.73 -1.33
CA GLY A 92 -9.58 4.77 -1.46
C GLY A 92 -10.70 5.24 -2.39
N LYS A 93 -10.46 6.26 -3.22
CA LYS A 93 -11.40 6.62 -4.28
C LYS A 93 -11.24 5.63 -5.43
N LYS A 94 -12.36 5.03 -5.83
CA LYS A 94 -12.40 4.15 -7.01
C LYS A 94 -12.22 4.98 -8.28
N ILE A 95 -11.24 4.60 -9.10
CA ILE A 95 -10.88 5.26 -10.37
C ILE A 95 -11.52 4.54 -11.56
N SER A 96 -11.45 3.21 -11.59
CA SER A 96 -11.98 2.43 -12.70
C SER A 96 -12.28 0.98 -12.32
N THR A 97 -12.99 0.28 -13.21
CA THR A 97 -13.25 -1.16 -13.15
C THR A 97 -13.01 -1.77 -14.52
N ARG A 98 -12.42 -2.96 -14.57
CA ARG A 98 -12.38 -3.81 -15.76
C ARG A 98 -12.63 -5.27 -15.42
N ALA A 99 -13.06 -6.07 -16.39
CA ALA A 99 -13.15 -7.51 -16.20
C ALA A 99 -11.75 -8.10 -15.93
N ALA A 100 -11.67 -9.01 -14.95
CA ALA A 100 -10.51 -9.86 -14.76
C ALA A 100 -10.47 -10.87 -15.90
N ARG A 101 -9.34 -10.91 -16.62
CA ARG A 101 -9.07 -11.93 -17.64
C ARG A 101 -8.22 -13.03 -17.04
#